data_AF-A0A955NJ11-F1
#
_entry.id   AF-A0A955NJ11-F1
#
_cell.length_a   1.000
_cell.length_b   1.000
_cell.length_c   1.000
_cell.angle_alpha   90.00
_cell.angle_beta   90.00
_cell.angle_gamma   90.00
#
_symmetry.space_group_name_H-M   'P 1'
#
loop_
_entity.id
_entity.type
_entity.pdbx_description
1 polymer ?
#
loop_
_entity_poly.entity_id
_entity_poly.type
_entity_poly.pdbx_seq_one_letter_code
_entity_poly.pdbx_strand_id
1 'polypeptide(L)'
;MAEPQLSRVYAPGPYLFLDDHWIAEQSHLERVIQTPERLPEPLINGVEDENYQPYVSVARTGGDPPFRMWYNTFEKRDVSHLATITSRDGIHWDRPHRILEDPTRIDIGASVIDEGPEFAVPAQRFKFAFHGHHDGERGLQIAVSPDGLDYSLIAPGIVLPHNHDICTIYRDPTRDQYGAFVSMMVEDSEWEERRRMTFQSVSPDLVNWREPWRVTHQLPDETGNVQFYGMGGVLARGELLIA
;
A
#
# COMPACT_ATOMS: atom_id res chain seq x y z
N MET A 1 -12.95 -23.92 -32.47
CA MET A 1 -13.39 -23.82 -31.06
C MET A 1 -14.06 -22.48 -30.92
N ALA A 2 -15.31 -22.45 -30.45
CA ALA A 2 -16.04 -21.19 -30.26
C ALA A 2 -15.54 -20.52 -28.97
N GLU A 3 -15.16 -19.24 -29.05
CA GLU A 3 -14.87 -18.43 -27.86
C GLU A 3 -16.11 -18.40 -26.96
N PRO A 4 -15.95 -18.48 -25.63
CA PRO A 4 -17.08 -18.34 -24.71
C PRO A 4 -17.57 -16.89 -24.79
N GLN A 5 -18.71 -16.69 -25.43
CA GLN A 5 -19.39 -15.42 -25.47
C GLN A 5 -20.02 -15.16 -24.08
N LEU A 6 -19.23 -14.61 -23.16
CA LEU A 6 -19.74 -14.05 -21.92
C LEU A 6 -20.62 -12.87 -22.31
N SER A 7 -21.94 -13.07 -22.38
CA SER A 7 -22.90 -11.97 -22.49
C SER A 7 -22.87 -11.17 -21.19
N ARG A 8 -21.92 -10.23 -21.08
CA ARG A 8 -21.88 -9.29 -19.95
C ARG A 8 -23.02 -8.29 -20.13
N VAL A 9 -24.00 -8.38 -19.24
CA VAL A 9 -25.03 -7.36 -19.10
C VAL A 9 -24.44 -6.21 -18.30
N TYR A 10 -24.24 -5.08 -18.96
CA TYR A 10 -23.79 -3.85 -18.32
C TYR A 10 -25.01 -3.13 -17.71
N ALA A 11 -24.97 -2.86 -16.41
CA ALA A 11 -25.92 -2.00 -15.71
C ALA A 11 -25.56 -0.52 -15.89
N PRO A 12 -26.49 0.43 -15.69
CA PRO A 12 -26.16 1.85 -15.69
C PRO A 12 -25.11 2.17 -14.62
N GLY A 13 -23.98 2.79 -15.01
CA GLY A 13 -22.92 3.18 -14.08
C GLY A 13 -21.56 3.44 -14.75
N PRO A 14 -20.57 3.92 -14.00
CA PRO A 14 -19.21 4.12 -14.52
C PRO A 14 -18.50 2.78 -14.74
N TYR A 15 -17.89 2.62 -15.91
CA TYR A 15 -17.06 1.47 -16.26
C TYR A 15 -15.61 1.92 -16.43
N LEU A 16 -14.72 1.41 -15.58
CA LEU A 16 -13.32 1.85 -15.52
C LEU A 16 -12.41 1.17 -16.56
N PHE A 17 -12.80 -0.04 -17.00
CA PHE A 17 -12.05 -0.86 -17.95
C PHE A 17 -12.93 -1.27 -19.14
N LEU A 18 -13.75 -0.33 -19.63
CA LEU A 18 -14.50 -0.57 -20.85
C LEU A 18 -13.53 -0.54 -22.03
N ASP A 19 -13.46 -1.64 -22.76
CA ASP A 19 -12.68 -1.70 -24.00
C ASP A 19 -13.40 -0.89 -25.09
N ASP A 20 -12.63 -0.22 -25.95
CA ASP A 20 -13.14 0.59 -27.06
C ASP A 20 -14.02 -0.24 -28.01
N HIS A 21 -13.83 -1.58 -28.05
CA HIS A 21 -14.69 -2.51 -28.77
C HIS A 21 -16.18 -2.41 -28.39
N TRP A 22 -16.48 -2.01 -27.15
CA TRP A 22 -17.86 -1.93 -26.62
C TRP A 22 -18.46 -0.53 -26.70
N ILE A 23 -17.71 0.45 -27.20
CA ILE A 23 -18.17 1.83 -27.33
C ILE A 23 -18.83 2.00 -28.69
N ALA A 24 -20.16 2.14 -28.69
CA ALA A 24 -20.93 2.34 -29.93
C ALA A 24 -20.71 3.73 -30.55
N GLU A 25 -20.53 4.76 -29.72
CA GLU A 25 -20.28 6.14 -30.15
C GLU A 25 -19.46 6.88 -29.09
N GLN A 26 -18.50 7.69 -29.54
CA GLN A 26 -17.74 8.62 -28.71
C GLN A 26 -17.73 9.98 -29.41
N SER A 27 -18.14 11.03 -28.69
CA SER A 27 -18.08 12.41 -29.19
C SER A 27 -17.42 13.33 -28.16
N HIS A 28 -16.63 14.29 -28.65
CA HIS A 28 -15.94 15.30 -27.82
C HIS A 28 -15.02 14.76 -26.71
N LEU A 29 -14.51 13.53 -26.86
CA LEU A 29 -13.56 12.90 -25.94
C LEU A 29 -12.33 12.44 -26.70
N GLU A 30 -11.15 12.66 -26.12
CA GLU A 30 -9.88 12.11 -26.58
C GLU A 30 -9.27 11.28 -25.45
N ARG A 31 -8.97 10.00 -25.73
CA ARG A 31 -8.27 9.14 -24.78
C ARG A 31 -6.77 9.37 -24.91
N VAL A 32 -6.16 9.90 -23.85
CA VAL A 32 -4.70 10.06 -23.76
C VAL A 32 -4.15 9.06 -22.75
N ILE A 33 -3.25 8.19 -23.20
CA ILE A 33 -2.51 7.27 -22.31
C ILE A 33 -1.14 7.90 -22.07
N GLN A 34 -0.86 8.29 -20.83
CA GLN A 34 0.49 8.69 -20.44
C GLN A 34 1.25 7.44 -19.98
N THR A 35 2.10 6.91 -20.86
CA THR A 35 2.93 5.75 -20.54
C THR A 35 4.11 6.21 -19.67
N PRO A 36 4.30 5.66 -18.47
CA PRO A 36 5.48 5.97 -17.67
C PRO A 36 6.74 5.48 -18.39
N GLU A 37 7.77 6.33 -18.45
CA GLU A 37 9.08 5.96 -18.98
C GLU A 37 9.94 5.34 -17.88
N ARG A 38 10.55 4.19 -18.18
CA ARG A 38 11.51 3.56 -17.27
C ARG A 38 12.83 4.32 -17.31
N LEU A 39 13.28 4.78 -16.15
CA LEU A 39 14.60 5.38 -16.01
C LEU A 39 15.72 4.33 -16.20
N PRO A 40 16.90 4.73 -16.70
CA PRO A 40 18.03 3.82 -16.88
C PRO A 40 18.54 3.27 -15.55
N GLU A 41 18.56 4.12 -14.52
CA GLU A 41 19.00 3.77 -13.16
C GLU A 41 17.80 3.78 -12.20
N PRO A 42 17.82 2.95 -11.14
CA PRO A 42 16.80 2.98 -10.11
C PRO A 42 16.88 4.28 -9.29
N LEU A 43 15.73 4.77 -8.83
CA LEU A 43 15.66 5.97 -7.97
C LEU A 43 16.41 5.76 -6.65
N ILE A 44 16.22 4.58 -6.05
CA ILE A 44 16.90 4.08 -4.86
C ILE A 44 17.41 2.66 -5.10
N ASN A 45 18.55 2.29 -4.54
CA ASN A 45 19.14 0.96 -4.71
C ASN A 45 19.56 0.31 -3.38
N GLY A 46 19.72 -1.01 -3.38
CA GLY A 46 20.01 -1.75 -2.15
C GLY A 46 21.45 -1.60 -1.61
N VAL A 47 22.38 -1.10 -2.43
CA VAL A 47 23.81 -1.02 -2.05
C VAL A 47 24.16 0.33 -1.46
N GLU A 48 23.81 1.42 -2.16
CA GLU A 48 24.09 2.79 -1.72
C GLU A 48 23.04 3.30 -0.74
N ASP A 49 21.76 3.01 -1.00
CA ASP A 49 20.65 3.52 -0.19
C ASP A 49 20.21 2.52 0.90
N GLU A 50 20.89 1.38 0.99
CA GLU A 50 20.59 0.27 1.91
C GLU A 50 19.15 -0.23 1.85
N ASN A 51 18.46 0.02 0.71
CA ASN A 51 17.08 -0.37 0.54
C ASN A 51 16.94 -1.90 0.61
N TYR A 52 16.31 -2.38 1.67
CA TYR A 52 16.18 -3.81 1.93
C TYR A 52 15.10 -4.45 1.07
N GLN A 53 14.03 -3.69 0.78
CA GLN A 53 12.86 -4.21 0.08
C GLN A 53 12.32 -3.14 -0.88
N PRO A 54 11.82 -3.51 -2.07
CA PRO A 54 11.31 -2.55 -3.05
C PRO A 54 9.93 -1.98 -2.66
N TYR A 55 9.65 -1.82 -1.36
CA TYR A 55 8.47 -1.17 -0.81
C TYR A 55 8.83 0.23 -0.36
N VAL A 56 8.23 1.22 -1.02
CA VAL A 56 8.43 2.63 -0.70
C VAL A 56 7.09 3.34 -0.60
N SER A 57 7.02 4.33 0.27
CA SER A 57 5.99 5.34 0.24
C SER A 57 6.58 6.66 -0.20
N VAL A 58 5.92 7.34 -1.12
CA VAL A 58 6.32 8.66 -1.61
C VAL A 58 5.15 9.61 -1.44
N ALA A 59 5.40 10.75 -0.81
CA ALA A 59 4.39 11.80 -0.65
C ALA A 59 4.97 13.18 -0.96
N ARG A 60 4.10 14.08 -1.40
CA ARG A 60 4.40 15.51 -1.46
C ARG A 60 4.01 16.15 -0.13
N THR A 61 4.99 16.52 0.68
CA THR A 61 4.81 16.88 2.11
C THR A 61 4.64 18.38 2.37
N GLY A 62 4.67 19.20 1.30
CA GLY A 62 4.51 20.66 1.37
C GLY A 62 5.73 21.43 1.89
N GLY A 63 6.83 20.74 2.23
CA GLY A 63 8.11 21.35 2.61
C GLY A 63 8.97 21.77 1.42
N ASP A 64 10.20 22.21 1.72
CA ASP A 64 11.29 22.35 0.74
C ASP A 64 12.48 21.47 1.17
N PRO A 65 12.78 20.36 0.46
CA PRO A 65 12.15 19.89 -0.78
C PRO A 65 10.72 19.34 -0.63
N PRO A 66 9.86 19.43 -1.68
CA PRO A 66 8.45 19.05 -1.60
C PRO A 66 8.19 17.54 -1.56
N PHE A 67 9.10 16.70 -2.04
CA PHE A 67 8.91 15.25 -2.06
C PHE A 67 9.73 14.59 -0.96
N ARG A 68 9.13 13.59 -0.32
CA ARG A 68 9.78 12.71 0.63
C ARG A 68 9.40 11.26 0.34
N MET A 69 10.39 10.39 0.46
CA MET A 69 10.23 8.95 0.39
C MET A 69 10.53 8.34 1.76
N TRP A 70 9.84 7.25 2.07
CA TRP A 70 10.14 6.36 3.18
C TRP A 70 10.27 4.94 2.66
N TYR A 71 11.25 4.20 3.17
CA TYR A 71 11.53 2.83 2.77
C TYR A 71 12.28 2.09 3.88
N ASN A 72 12.33 0.77 3.80
CA ASN A 72 13.01 -0.04 4.82
C ASN A 72 14.51 -0.18 4.53
N THR A 73 15.35 0.03 5.54
CA THR A 73 16.77 -0.38 5.50
C THR A 73 16.99 -1.65 6.31
N PHE A 74 18.00 -2.42 5.94
CA PHE A 74 18.28 -3.72 6.54
C PHE A 74 19.08 -3.58 7.83
N GLU A 75 18.60 -4.18 8.93
CA GLU A 75 19.44 -4.44 10.11
C GLU A 75 19.95 -5.88 10.10
N LYS A 76 19.01 -6.82 10.09
CA LYS A 76 19.25 -8.27 10.08
C LYS A 76 18.01 -8.99 9.58
N ARG A 77 18.08 -10.32 9.46
CA ARG A 77 16.94 -11.14 9.02
C ARG A 77 15.70 -10.81 9.87
N ASP A 78 14.60 -10.49 9.20
CA ASP A 78 13.29 -10.16 9.79
C ASP A 78 13.30 -8.94 10.74
N VAL A 79 14.26 -8.02 10.59
CA VAL A 79 14.33 -6.74 11.31
C VAL A 79 14.83 -5.63 10.37
N SER A 80 14.08 -4.54 10.29
CA SER A 80 14.41 -3.37 9.46
C SER A 80 14.27 -2.07 10.24
N HIS A 81 14.80 -0.99 9.69
CA HIS A 81 14.52 0.38 10.15
C HIS A 81 13.70 1.12 9.10
N LEU A 82 13.05 2.22 9.51
CA LEU A 82 12.48 3.17 8.55
C LEU A 82 13.52 4.23 8.18
N ALA A 83 13.86 4.32 6.90
CA ALA A 83 14.67 5.41 6.35
C ALA A 83 13.81 6.42 5.61
N THR A 84 14.32 7.65 5.48
CA THR A 84 13.73 8.70 4.67
C THR A 84 14.75 9.46 3.85
N ILE A 85 14.32 9.94 2.69
CA ILE A 85 15.11 10.75 1.76
C ILE A 85 14.21 11.77 1.07
N THR A 86 14.74 12.93 0.68
CA THR A 86 13.99 14.04 0.07
C THR A 86 14.37 14.28 -1.38
N SER A 87 13.47 14.91 -2.13
CA SER A 87 13.70 15.29 -3.51
C SER A 87 12.96 16.57 -3.88
N ARG A 88 13.57 17.37 -4.76
CA ARG A 88 12.94 18.57 -5.34
C ARG A 88 11.95 18.25 -6.45
N ASP A 89 12.17 17.17 -7.19
CA ASP A 89 11.43 16.83 -8.41
C ASP A 89 10.82 15.40 -8.40
N GLY A 90 11.08 14.61 -7.36
CA GLY A 90 10.64 13.22 -7.23
C GLY A 90 11.48 12.23 -8.05
N ILE A 91 12.54 12.68 -8.72
CA ILE A 91 13.42 11.87 -9.58
C ILE A 91 14.85 11.85 -8.99
N HIS A 92 15.37 13.00 -8.59
CA HIS A 92 16.71 13.12 -8.00
C HIS A 92 16.61 13.22 -6.49
N TRP A 93 17.14 12.23 -5.78
CA TRP A 93 17.02 12.09 -4.33
C TRP A 93 18.30 12.50 -3.61
N ASP A 94 18.15 13.30 -2.55
CA ASP A 94 19.24 13.94 -1.81
C ASP A 94 19.91 12.95 -0.84
N ARG A 95 21.07 12.40 -1.24
CA ARG A 95 21.85 11.44 -0.43
C ARG A 95 22.78 12.14 0.58
N PRO A 96 23.13 11.50 1.71
CA PRO A 96 22.64 10.20 2.16
C PRO A 96 21.22 10.26 2.71
N HIS A 97 20.54 9.12 2.74
CA HIS A 97 19.27 8.97 3.44
C HIS A 97 19.46 9.12 4.97
N ARG A 98 18.36 9.37 5.69
CA ARG A 98 18.31 9.40 7.16
C ARG A 98 17.57 8.16 7.66
N ILE A 99 18.22 7.35 8.50
CA ILE A 99 17.54 6.32 9.31
C ILE A 99 16.83 7.02 10.47
N LEU A 100 15.55 6.70 10.68
CA LEU A 100 14.71 7.25 11.74
C LEU A 100 14.81 6.40 13.01
N GLU A 101 14.44 6.99 14.15
CA GLU A 101 14.29 6.22 15.39
C GLU A 101 13.03 5.36 15.29
N ASP A 102 13.16 4.06 15.55
CA ASP A 102 12.03 3.15 15.43
C ASP A 102 11.09 3.32 16.64
N PRO A 103 9.76 3.43 16.43
CA PRO A 103 8.78 3.53 17.52
C PRO A 103 8.70 2.22 18.34
N THR A 104 9.08 1.11 17.71
CA THR A 104 9.23 -0.23 18.28
C THR A 104 9.98 -1.09 17.26
N ARG A 105 10.23 -2.37 17.53
CA ARG A 105 10.84 -3.27 16.54
C ARG A 105 9.97 -3.33 15.27
N ILE A 106 10.56 -3.01 14.12
CA ILE A 106 9.94 -3.16 12.81
C ILE A 106 10.50 -4.43 12.17
N ASP A 107 9.62 -5.33 11.71
CA ASP A 107 10.09 -6.44 10.88
C ASP A 107 10.14 -6.00 9.42
N ILE A 108 8.98 -5.61 8.87
CA ILE A 108 8.78 -5.29 7.45
C ILE A 108 7.72 -4.19 7.31
N GLY A 109 7.87 -3.31 6.31
CA GLY A 109 6.83 -2.38 5.89
C GLY A 109 7.29 -0.93 5.96
N ALA A 110 6.94 -0.18 4.93
CA ALA A 110 7.20 1.25 4.81
C ALA A 110 5.97 1.95 4.22
N SER A 111 4.77 1.63 4.75
CA SER A 111 3.52 2.23 4.30
C SER A 111 3.24 3.51 5.07
N VAL A 112 3.47 4.66 4.43
CA VAL A 112 3.31 5.98 5.03
C VAL A 112 2.25 6.77 4.28
N ILE A 113 1.27 7.31 5.01
CA ILE A 113 0.30 8.28 4.48
C ILE A 113 0.50 9.65 5.15
N ASP A 114 0.40 10.72 4.36
CA ASP A 114 0.38 12.11 4.84
C ASP A 114 -1.06 12.64 4.67
N GLU A 115 -1.71 13.03 5.76
CA GLU A 115 -3.05 13.63 5.70
C GLU A 115 -3.06 15.15 5.51
N GLY A 116 -1.88 15.72 5.32
CA GLY A 116 -1.70 17.11 5.01
C GLY A 116 -1.68 18.00 6.26
N PRO A 117 -1.24 19.25 6.07
CA PRO A 117 -1.05 20.21 7.17
C PRO A 117 -2.37 20.63 7.85
N GLU A 118 -3.50 20.44 7.19
CA GLU A 118 -4.84 20.82 7.70
C GLU A 118 -5.53 19.68 8.48
N PHE A 119 -4.86 18.53 8.65
CA PHE A 119 -5.42 17.41 9.40
C PHE A 119 -5.74 17.84 10.84
N ALA A 120 -6.96 17.52 11.30
CA ALA A 120 -7.52 18.03 12.56
C ALA A 120 -6.73 17.65 13.82
N VAL A 121 -5.94 16.58 13.75
CA VAL A 121 -5.06 16.12 14.83
C VAL A 121 -3.61 16.21 14.35
N PRO A 122 -2.93 17.37 14.47
CA PRO A 122 -1.60 17.59 13.87
C PRO A 122 -0.54 16.57 14.32
N ALA A 123 -0.60 16.12 15.59
CA ALA A 123 0.28 15.09 16.13
C ALA A 123 0.18 13.74 15.39
N GLN A 124 -0.92 13.54 14.66
CA GLN A 124 -1.19 12.34 13.88
C GLN A 124 -1.23 12.62 12.38
N ARG A 125 -0.57 13.67 11.87
CA ARG A 125 -0.60 14.00 10.44
C ARG A 125 -0.10 12.85 9.57
N PHE A 126 1.08 12.33 9.87
CA PHE A 126 1.69 11.19 9.21
C PHE A 126 1.35 9.91 9.95
N LYS A 127 1.04 8.86 9.19
CA LYS A 127 0.76 7.52 9.73
C LYS A 127 1.69 6.55 9.03
N PHE A 128 2.35 5.72 9.83
CA PHE A 128 3.28 4.71 9.37
C PHE A 128 2.79 3.32 9.82
N ALA A 129 2.45 2.49 8.84
CA ALA A 129 2.06 1.10 9.00
C ALA A 129 3.22 0.16 8.67
N PHE A 130 3.42 -0.83 9.53
CA PHE A 130 4.41 -1.88 9.39
C PHE A 130 3.93 -3.17 10.05
N HIS A 131 4.49 -4.29 9.62
CA HIS A 131 4.34 -5.58 10.25
C HIS A 131 5.37 -5.74 11.37
N GLY A 132 4.90 -6.21 12.53
CA GLY A 132 5.75 -6.49 13.69
C GLY A 132 5.24 -7.65 14.53
N HIS A 133 5.95 -7.90 15.64
CA HIS A 133 5.58 -8.86 16.67
C HIS A 133 5.45 -8.17 18.02
N HIS A 134 4.41 -8.52 18.77
CA HIS A 134 4.19 -8.02 20.13
C HIS A 134 3.45 -9.07 20.96
N ASP A 135 3.97 -9.40 22.14
CA ASP A 135 3.34 -10.31 23.11
C ASP A 135 2.84 -11.66 22.54
N GLY A 136 3.61 -12.23 21.61
CA GLY A 136 3.29 -13.52 20.97
C GLY A 136 2.33 -13.41 19.78
N GLU A 137 1.82 -12.21 19.50
CA GLU A 137 1.04 -11.90 18.30
C GLU A 137 1.91 -11.24 17.24
N ARG A 138 1.42 -11.27 16.00
CA ARG A 138 2.03 -10.61 14.85
C ARG A 138 0.96 -10.02 13.94
N GLY A 139 1.34 -9.00 13.20
CA GLY A 139 0.46 -8.32 12.27
C GLY A 139 0.79 -6.84 12.15
N LEU A 140 -0.22 -6.08 11.76
CA LEU A 140 -0.12 -4.66 11.51
C LEU A 140 0.02 -3.90 12.83
N GLN A 141 1.04 -3.05 12.90
CA GLN A 141 1.22 -2.00 13.89
C GLN A 141 1.24 -0.64 13.18
N ILE A 142 0.82 0.39 13.89
CA ILE A 142 0.74 1.75 13.35
C ILE A 142 1.39 2.73 14.30
N ALA A 143 2.22 3.60 13.75
CA ALA A 143 2.79 4.75 14.42
C ALA A 143 2.34 6.05 13.75
N VAL A 144 2.37 7.13 14.51
CA VAL A 144 1.94 8.47 14.11
C VAL A 144 3.03 9.49 14.35
N SER A 145 3.07 10.51 13.50
CA SER A 145 4.05 11.59 13.57
C SER A 145 3.46 12.92 13.08
N PRO A 146 3.83 14.06 13.69
CA PRO A 146 3.45 15.37 13.17
C PRO A 146 4.22 15.75 11.90
N ASP A 147 5.45 15.26 11.73
CA ASP A 147 6.39 15.70 10.69
C ASP A 147 6.89 14.57 9.79
N GLY A 148 6.52 13.33 10.10
CA GLY A 148 6.91 12.13 9.36
C GLY A 148 8.36 11.73 9.60
N LEU A 149 8.98 12.19 10.69
CA LEU A 149 10.36 11.90 11.08
C LEU A 149 10.40 11.24 12.46
N ASP A 150 9.67 11.77 13.42
CA ASP A 150 9.63 11.24 14.79
C ASP A 150 8.30 10.54 15.03
N TYR A 151 8.32 9.21 15.12
CA TYR A 151 7.14 8.36 15.19
C TYR A 151 6.89 7.83 16.60
N SER A 152 5.61 7.71 16.98
CA SER A 152 5.16 7.05 18.21
C SER A 152 3.99 6.13 17.91
N LEU A 153 3.91 4.97 18.58
CA LEU A 153 2.81 4.03 18.36
C LEU A 153 1.45 4.68 18.66
N ILE A 154 0.47 4.46 17.76
CA ILE A 154 -0.90 4.97 17.97
C ILE A 154 -1.63 4.19 19.07
N ALA A 155 -1.28 2.91 19.21
CA ALA A 155 -1.78 1.99 20.23
C ALA A 155 -0.66 1.00 20.60
N PRO A 156 -0.65 0.47 21.83
CA PRO A 156 0.30 -0.58 22.18
C PRO A 156 0.00 -1.86 21.38
N GLY A 157 1.04 -2.49 20.83
CA GLY A 157 0.96 -3.80 20.20
C GLY A 157 0.37 -3.85 18.79
N ILE A 158 -0.22 -5.00 18.44
CA ILE A 158 -0.81 -5.29 17.14
C ILE A 158 -2.22 -4.70 17.05
N VAL A 159 -2.49 -3.87 16.04
CA VAL A 159 -3.83 -3.29 15.80
C VAL A 159 -4.69 -4.12 14.87
N LEU A 160 -4.08 -4.88 13.96
CA LEU A 160 -4.77 -5.84 13.12
C LEU A 160 -3.93 -7.13 12.99
N PRO A 161 -4.31 -8.21 13.67
CA PRO A 161 -3.62 -9.49 13.57
C PRO A 161 -3.71 -10.08 12.15
N HIS A 162 -2.57 -10.49 11.60
CA HIS A 162 -2.50 -11.28 10.36
C HIS A 162 -1.20 -12.09 10.32
N ASN A 163 -1.12 -13.09 9.45
CA ASN A 163 -0.13 -14.16 9.55
C ASN A 163 1.02 -14.11 8.52
N HIS A 164 1.18 -12.99 7.83
CA HIS A 164 2.21 -12.76 6.79
C HIS A 164 2.66 -11.29 6.78
N ASP A 165 3.80 -10.99 6.16
CA ASP A 165 4.58 -9.77 6.40
C ASP A 165 4.11 -8.48 5.70
N ILE A 166 3.42 -8.57 4.56
CA ILE A 166 3.04 -7.37 3.80
C ILE A 166 1.75 -6.75 4.32
N CYS A 167 1.82 -5.45 4.64
CA CYS A 167 0.68 -4.61 4.94
C CYS A 167 0.84 -3.20 4.33
N THR A 168 -0.27 -2.64 3.84
CA THR A 168 -0.36 -1.26 3.33
C THR A 168 -1.62 -0.61 3.90
N ILE A 169 -1.55 0.65 4.33
CA ILE A 169 -2.72 1.45 4.71
C ILE A 169 -3.03 2.52 3.64
N TYR A 170 -4.30 2.93 3.58
CA TYR A 170 -4.76 4.04 2.77
C TYR A 170 -5.93 4.77 3.43
N ARG A 171 -6.15 6.02 3.01
CA ARG A 171 -7.32 6.82 3.41
C ARG A 171 -8.44 6.62 2.39
N ASP A 172 -9.64 6.30 2.87
CA ASP A 172 -10.88 6.35 2.09
C ASP A 172 -11.65 7.63 2.46
N PRO A 173 -11.46 8.74 1.71
CA PRO A 173 -12.16 9.98 1.99
C PRO A 173 -13.66 9.90 1.69
N THR A 174 -14.11 8.93 0.87
CA THR A 174 -15.51 8.79 0.47
C THR A 174 -16.36 8.29 1.63
N ARG A 175 -15.79 7.40 2.46
CA ARG A 175 -16.46 6.76 3.60
C ARG A 175 -15.91 7.26 4.93
N ASP A 176 -15.04 8.27 4.91
CA ASP A 176 -14.38 8.85 6.09
C ASP A 176 -13.75 7.78 7.00
N GLN A 177 -12.97 6.88 6.40
CA GLN A 177 -12.34 5.76 7.10
C GLN A 177 -10.96 5.48 6.53
N TYR A 178 -10.27 4.53 7.14
CA TYR A 178 -9.03 3.96 6.66
C TYR A 178 -9.27 2.54 6.17
N GLY A 179 -8.45 2.13 5.21
CA GLY A 179 -8.37 0.73 4.81
C GLY A 179 -6.95 0.22 4.89
N ALA A 180 -6.84 -1.09 5.02
CA ALA A 180 -5.58 -1.82 4.97
C ALA A 180 -5.71 -2.97 3.99
N PHE A 181 -4.67 -3.18 3.19
CA PHE A 181 -4.44 -4.46 2.54
C PHE A 181 -3.39 -5.22 3.34
N VAL A 182 -3.69 -6.47 3.68
CA VAL A 182 -2.80 -7.35 4.41
C VAL A 182 -2.64 -8.66 3.66
N SER A 183 -1.41 -9.15 3.63
CA SER A 183 -1.09 -10.46 3.11
C SER A 183 -1.38 -11.52 4.16
N MET A 184 -1.96 -12.64 3.73
CA MET A 184 -2.19 -13.80 4.60
C MET A 184 -1.83 -15.09 3.88
N MET A 185 -1.21 -16.02 4.59
CA MET A 185 -1.01 -17.39 4.18
C MET A 185 -2.28 -18.20 4.48
N VAL A 186 -2.99 -18.58 3.42
CA VAL A 186 -4.27 -19.29 3.45
C VAL A 186 -4.08 -20.77 3.13
N GLU A 187 -4.77 -21.62 3.86
CA GLU A 187 -4.99 -23.04 3.56
C GLU A 187 -6.37 -23.19 2.92
N ASP A 188 -6.45 -23.90 1.81
CA ASP A 188 -7.70 -24.18 1.11
C ASP A 188 -7.66 -25.63 0.62
N SER A 189 -8.78 -26.35 0.72
CA SER A 189 -8.88 -27.75 0.30
C SER A 189 -8.67 -27.95 -1.20
N GLU A 190 -8.84 -26.90 -2.01
CA GLU A 190 -8.63 -26.95 -3.45
C GLU A 190 -7.14 -26.83 -3.84
N TRP A 191 -6.25 -26.55 -2.89
CA TRP A 191 -4.83 -26.29 -3.15
C TRP A 191 -3.92 -27.31 -2.45
N GLU A 192 -2.87 -27.74 -3.15
CA GLU A 192 -1.85 -28.64 -2.57
C GLU A 192 -0.98 -27.95 -1.50
N GLU A 193 -0.84 -26.62 -1.58
CA GLU A 193 0.04 -25.83 -0.73
C GLU A 193 -0.67 -24.58 -0.22
N ARG A 194 -0.17 -24.06 0.90
CA ARG A 194 -0.55 -22.74 1.41
C ARG A 194 -0.21 -21.66 0.40
N ARG A 195 -1.09 -20.68 0.27
CA ARG A 195 -0.90 -19.57 -0.68
C ARG A 195 -1.03 -18.22 -0.01
N ARG A 196 -0.23 -17.26 -0.47
CA ARG A 196 -0.41 -15.86 -0.10
C ARG A 196 -1.59 -15.30 -0.86
N MET A 197 -2.50 -14.71 -0.11
CA MET A 197 -3.70 -14.06 -0.61
C MET A 197 -3.78 -12.68 0.02
N THR A 198 -4.29 -11.71 -0.75
CA THR A 198 -4.52 -10.36 -0.25
C THR A 198 -5.91 -10.27 0.36
N PHE A 199 -5.94 -9.76 1.58
CA PHE A 199 -7.15 -9.43 2.32
C PHE A 199 -7.23 -7.93 2.52
N GLN A 200 -8.44 -7.43 2.72
CA GLN A 200 -8.72 -6.05 3.05
C GLN A 200 -9.42 -5.99 4.40
N SER A 201 -9.11 -4.95 5.18
CA SER A 201 -9.88 -4.53 6.33
C SER A 201 -10.07 -3.02 6.31
N VAL A 202 -11.04 -2.53 7.07
CA VAL A 202 -11.30 -1.09 7.25
C VAL A 202 -11.39 -0.75 8.72
N SER A 203 -11.01 0.48 9.05
CA SER A 203 -11.01 1.03 10.40
C SER A 203 -11.42 2.50 10.38
N PRO A 204 -12.26 2.96 11.32
CA PRO A 204 -12.57 4.39 11.45
C PRO A 204 -11.40 5.20 12.06
N ASP A 205 -10.46 4.55 12.76
CA ASP A 205 -9.50 5.24 13.63
C ASP A 205 -8.07 4.63 13.64
N LEU A 206 -7.79 3.68 12.74
CA LEU A 206 -6.54 2.93 12.64
C LEU A 206 -6.22 1.99 13.81
N VAL A 207 -7.11 1.89 14.80
CA VAL A 207 -6.96 1.02 15.97
C VAL A 207 -7.98 -0.11 15.94
N ASN A 208 -9.23 0.24 15.62
CA ASN A 208 -10.34 -0.70 15.62
C ASN A 208 -10.61 -1.17 14.18
N TRP A 209 -10.09 -2.34 13.84
CA TRP A 209 -10.23 -2.93 12.51
C TRP A 209 -11.37 -3.94 12.45
N ARG A 210 -12.01 -4.04 11.28
CA ARG A 210 -12.94 -5.15 11.01
C ARG A 210 -12.17 -6.45 10.76
N GLU A 211 -12.87 -7.57 10.84
CA GLU A 211 -12.34 -8.85 10.37
C GLU A 211 -11.93 -8.71 8.89
N PRO A 212 -10.68 -9.07 8.52
CA PRO A 212 -10.24 -8.99 7.12
C PRO A 212 -11.04 -9.92 6.20
N TRP A 213 -11.34 -9.47 4.99
CA TRP A 213 -11.95 -10.30 3.94
C TRP A 213 -11.06 -10.39 2.70
N ARG A 214 -11.11 -11.55 2.02
CA ARG A 214 -10.30 -11.80 0.81
C ARG A 214 -10.79 -10.91 -0.34
N VAL A 215 -9.85 -10.27 -1.04
CA VAL A 215 -10.14 -9.39 -2.19
C VAL A 215 -9.54 -9.89 -3.51
N THR A 216 -8.62 -10.84 -3.44
CA THR A 216 -8.03 -11.50 -4.61
C THR A 216 -8.37 -12.98 -4.62
N HIS A 217 -8.70 -13.51 -5.79
CA HIS A 217 -9.00 -14.92 -5.97
C HIS A 217 -8.34 -15.41 -7.25
N GLN A 218 -7.78 -16.62 -7.20
CA GLN A 218 -7.37 -17.32 -8.41
C GLN A 218 -8.62 -17.70 -9.21
N LEU A 219 -8.57 -17.57 -10.53
CA LEU A 219 -9.64 -18.05 -11.40
C LEU A 219 -9.56 -19.58 -11.56
N PRO A 220 -10.70 -20.28 -11.77
CA PRO A 220 -10.71 -21.74 -11.85
C PRO A 220 -9.85 -22.34 -12.98
N ASP A 221 -9.60 -21.58 -14.04
CA ASP A 221 -8.80 -21.98 -15.20
C ASP A 221 -7.32 -21.61 -15.10
N GLU A 222 -6.93 -20.83 -14.08
CA GLU A 222 -5.53 -20.55 -13.82
C GLU A 222 -4.84 -21.79 -13.23
N THR A 223 -3.84 -22.30 -13.94
CA THR A 223 -3.04 -23.43 -13.46
C THR A 223 -1.85 -22.94 -12.61
N GLY A 224 -1.43 -23.75 -11.62
CA GLY A 224 -0.24 -23.49 -10.81
C GLY A 224 -0.52 -22.84 -9.46
N ASN A 225 0.56 -22.50 -8.74
CA ASN A 225 0.50 -21.86 -7.42
C ASN A 225 0.46 -20.33 -7.57
N VAL A 226 -0.68 -19.80 -8.03
CA VAL A 226 -0.90 -18.34 -8.14
C VAL A 226 -1.03 -17.76 -6.73
N GLN A 227 -0.23 -16.73 -6.46
CA GLN A 227 -0.19 -16.04 -5.17
C GLN A 227 -0.33 -14.53 -5.37
N PHE A 228 -1.05 -13.89 -4.46
CA PHE A 228 -1.25 -12.44 -4.42
C PHE A 228 -0.55 -11.90 -3.17
N TYR A 229 0.64 -11.34 -3.38
CA TYR A 229 1.57 -11.03 -2.29
C TYR A 229 1.15 -9.80 -1.47
N GLY A 230 0.60 -8.78 -2.13
CA GLY A 230 0.14 -7.55 -1.49
C GLY A 230 -0.56 -6.64 -2.49
N MET A 231 -1.13 -5.54 -1.99
CA MET A 231 -1.84 -4.54 -2.77
C MET A 231 -1.65 -3.16 -2.11
N GLY A 232 -1.71 -2.11 -2.90
CA GLY A 232 -1.47 -0.73 -2.46
C GLY A 232 -1.75 0.26 -3.58
N GLY A 233 -1.55 1.56 -3.31
CA GLY A 233 -1.77 2.60 -4.33
C GLY A 233 -3.25 2.92 -4.57
N VAL A 234 -4.05 2.97 -3.51
CA VAL A 234 -5.48 3.29 -3.62
C VAL A 234 -5.69 4.77 -3.95
N LEU A 235 -6.42 5.04 -5.02
CA LEU A 235 -6.79 6.38 -5.45
C LEU A 235 -8.30 6.58 -5.33
N ALA A 236 -8.69 7.65 -4.64
CA ALA A 236 -10.06 8.14 -4.68
C ALA A 236 -10.31 8.97 -5.95
N ARG A 237 -11.44 8.72 -6.62
CA ARG A 237 -11.94 9.45 -7.77
C ARG A 237 -13.46 9.65 -7.60
N GLY A 238 -13.84 10.78 -7.03
CA GLY A 238 -15.23 11.01 -6.62
C GLY A 238 -15.62 9.98 -5.55
N GLU A 239 -16.70 9.22 -5.81
CA GLU A 239 -17.18 8.17 -4.90
C GLU A 239 -16.52 6.79 -5.11
N LEU A 240 -15.61 6.69 -6.09
CA LEU A 240 -14.92 5.45 -6.45
C LEU A 240 -13.54 5.38 -5.80
N LEU A 241 -13.22 4.23 -5.24
CA LEU A 241 -11.84 3.84 -4.92
C LEU A 241 -11.31 2.93 -6.03
N ILE A 242 -10.11 3.23 -6.50
CA ILE A 242 -9.37 2.44 -7.49
C ILE A 242 -8.13 1.90 -6.78
N ALA A 243 -7.96 0.59 -6.79
CA ALA A 243 -6.84 -0.12 -6.17
C ALA A 243 -6.22 -1.07 -7.20
#